data_AF-G5JR96-F1
#
_entry.id   AF-G5JR96-F1
#
_cell.length_a   1.000
_cell.length_b   1.000
_cell.length_c   1.000
_cell.angle_alpha   90.00
_cell.angle_beta   90.00
_cell.angle_gamma   90.00
#
_symmetry.space_group_name_H-M   'P 1'
#
loop_
_entity.id
_entity.type
_entity.pdbx_description
1 polymer ?
#
loop_
_entity_poly.entity_id
_entity_poly.type
_entity_poly.pdbx_seq_one_letter_code
_entity_poly.pdbx_strand_id
1 'polypeptide(L)'
;MLAKDFKTISDGSPLSDKVIVLMLVADCLDKIRRKEMKIKRLSLVSALLWFSQAFLHFLLLIGAPLGQFVFGGVYTVFPLWLKPVNLALFLLWTFFGYSYLLYGGILKSSWQEKTLTRIIQLVTVFLGLATCFNFFVSNSFFEKYVTGVITFLAFLISLFLLYNHKNLPPD
;
A
#
# COMPACT_ATOMS: atom_id res chain seq x y z
N MET A 1 28.80 12.50 -11.22
CA MET A 1 29.07 13.07 -12.56
C MET A 1 28.67 14.55 -12.66
N LEU A 2 27.56 14.98 -12.03
CA LEU A 2 27.06 16.38 -12.05
C LEU A 2 27.89 17.46 -11.34
N ALA A 3 28.84 17.11 -10.47
CA ALA A 3 29.60 18.11 -9.70
C ALA A 3 30.78 18.74 -10.47
N LYS A 4 31.25 18.12 -11.57
CA LYS A 4 32.42 18.61 -12.33
C LYS A 4 32.06 19.70 -13.34
N ASP A 5 30.81 19.76 -13.80
CA ASP A 5 30.35 20.76 -14.77
C ASP A 5 29.86 22.07 -14.12
N PHE A 6 29.72 22.10 -12.78
CA PHE A 6 29.23 23.26 -12.04
C PHE A 6 30.24 24.42 -12.00
N LYS A 7 31.54 24.12 -12.17
CA LYS A 7 32.63 25.11 -12.04
C LYS A 7 32.82 25.96 -13.31
N THR A 8 32.26 25.55 -14.44
CA THR A 8 32.50 26.17 -15.75
C THR A 8 31.46 27.23 -16.14
N ILE A 9 30.40 27.43 -15.35
CA ILE A 9 29.24 28.29 -15.69
C ILE A 9 29.17 29.55 -14.79
N SER A 10 30.08 29.71 -13.82
CA SER A 10 30.13 30.89 -12.93
C SER A 10 30.91 32.05 -13.58
N ASP A 11 30.49 32.47 -14.77
CA ASP A 11 30.77 33.82 -15.26
C ASP A 11 29.60 34.68 -14.75
N GLY A 12 29.86 35.59 -13.82
CA GLY A 12 28.91 36.30 -12.94
C GLY A 12 27.88 37.22 -13.62
N SER A 13 27.25 36.73 -14.69
CA SER A 13 26.19 37.38 -15.43
C SER A 13 24.83 37.06 -14.80
N PRO A 14 23.90 38.03 -14.72
CA PRO A 14 22.55 37.82 -14.20
C PRO A 14 21.72 36.81 -15.01
N LEU A 15 22.20 36.41 -16.19
CA LEU A 15 21.61 35.35 -17.02
C LEU A 15 22.04 33.95 -16.52
N SER A 16 23.28 33.79 -16.08
CA SER A 16 23.80 32.54 -15.49
C SER A 16 23.07 32.17 -14.20
N ASP A 17 22.83 33.15 -13.32
CA ASP A 17 22.11 32.92 -12.06
C ASP A 17 20.67 32.45 -12.28
N LYS A 18 19.97 33.01 -13.27
CA LYS A 18 18.60 32.56 -13.62
C LYS A 18 18.58 31.12 -14.14
N VAL A 19 19.58 30.74 -14.93
CA VAL A 19 19.71 29.37 -15.45
C VAL A 19 19.99 28.39 -14.31
N ILE A 20 20.89 28.75 -13.38
CA ILE A 20 21.18 27.93 -12.18
C ILE A 20 19.93 27.74 -11.32
N VAL A 21 19.17 28.81 -11.07
CA VAL A 21 17.91 28.74 -10.31
C VAL A 21 16.89 27.84 -11.02
N LEU A 22 16.73 27.96 -12.34
CA LEU A 22 15.82 27.10 -13.11
C LEU A 22 16.24 25.62 -13.06
N MET A 23 17.53 25.32 -13.16
CA MET A 23 18.04 23.95 -13.05
C MET A 23 17.79 23.37 -11.65
N LEU A 24 17.99 24.15 -10.58
CA LEU A 24 17.71 23.73 -9.21
C LEU A 24 16.21 23.50 -8.97
N VAL A 25 15.34 24.37 -9.49
CA VAL A 25 13.88 24.20 -9.41
C VAL A 25 13.44 22.94 -10.17
N ALA A 26 13.98 22.70 -11.37
CA ALA A 26 13.65 21.51 -12.15
C ALA A 26 14.08 20.21 -11.45
N ASP A 27 15.28 20.16 -10.86
CA ASP A 27 15.73 18.97 -10.10
C ASP A 27 14.89 18.76 -8.84
N CYS A 28 14.53 19.84 -8.14
CA CYS A 28 13.63 19.79 -6.99
C CYS A 28 12.24 19.23 -7.37
N LEU A 29 11.64 19.75 -8.43
CA LEU A 29 10.34 19.28 -8.93
C LEU A 29 10.38 17.82 -9.39
N ASP A 30 11.46 17.41 -10.07
CA ASP A 30 11.62 16.01 -10.48
C ASP A 30 11.79 15.08 -9.28
N LYS A 31 12.48 15.54 -8.23
CA LYS A 31 12.60 14.80 -6.96
C LYS A 31 11.26 14.65 -6.24
N ILE A 32 10.42 15.70 -6.23
CA ILE A 32 9.06 15.66 -5.67
C ILE A 32 8.19 14.70 -6.49
N ARG A 33 8.14 14.86 -7.82
CA ARG A 33 7.39 14.00 -8.74
C ARG A 33 7.79 12.53 -8.61
N ARG A 34 9.09 12.23 -8.47
CA ARG A 34 9.55 10.85 -8.23
C ARG A 34 9.04 10.28 -6.92
N LYS A 35 8.97 11.07 -5.84
CA LYS A 35 8.40 10.62 -4.56
C LYS A 35 6.89 10.35 -4.68
N GLU A 36 6.15 11.26 -5.29
CA GLU A 36 4.71 11.08 -5.54
C GLU A 36 4.42 9.81 -6.36
N MET A 37 5.17 9.59 -7.45
CA MET A 37 5.01 8.40 -8.28
C MET A 37 5.33 7.11 -7.52
N LYS A 38 6.30 7.15 -6.59
CA LYS A 38 6.58 6.00 -5.70
C LYS A 38 5.39 5.73 -4.78
N ILE A 39 4.83 6.75 -4.13
CA ILE A 39 3.67 6.60 -3.24
C ILE A 39 2.47 6.04 -4.01
N LYS A 40 2.17 6.59 -5.20
CA LYS A 40 1.11 6.08 -6.08
C LYS A 40 1.32 4.60 -6.43
N ARG A 41 2.54 4.20 -6.80
CA ARG A 41 2.85 2.80 -7.11
C ARG A 41 2.68 1.89 -5.88
N LEU A 42 3.21 2.28 -4.72
CA LEU A 42 3.10 1.49 -3.50
C LEU A 42 1.65 1.34 -3.04
N SER A 43 0.87 2.43 -3.09
CA SER A 43 -0.57 2.43 -2.82
C SER A 43 -1.33 1.50 -3.77
N LEU A 44 -1.03 1.55 -5.07
CA LEU A 44 -1.66 0.68 -6.07
C LEU A 44 -1.37 -0.79 -5.77
N VAL A 45 -0.12 -1.13 -5.49
CA VAL A 45 0.27 -2.51 -5.15
C VAL A 45 -0.46 -2.97 -3.88
N SER A 46 -0.50 -2.16 -2.83
CA SER A 46 -1.26 -2.48 -1.61
C SER A 46 -2.75 -2.70 -1.90
N ALA A 47 -3.37 -1.83 -2.72
CA ALA A 47 -4.76 -1.97 -3.09
C ALA A 47 -5.03 -3.28 -3.85
N LEU A 48 -4.15 -3.66 -4.77
CA LEU A 48 -4.25 -4.94 -5.50
C LEU A 48 -4.11 -6.15 -4.57
N LEU A 49 -3.23 -6.10 -3.57
CA LEU A 49 -3.12 -7.17 -2.57
C LEU A 49 -4.42 -7.31 -1.75
N TRP A 50 -5.01 -6.18 -1.33
CA TRP A 50 -6.30 -6.17 -0.63
C TRP A 50 -7.45 -6.67 -1.50
N PHE A 51 -7.51 -6.26 -2.77
CA PHE A 51 -8.52 -6.77 -3.69
C PHE A 51 -8.34 -8.25 -4.02
N SER A 52 -7.10 -8.76 -4.05
CA SER A 52 -6.84 -10.19 -4.19
C SER A 52 -7.41 -10.97 -3.00
N GLN A 53 -7.25 -10.44 -1.78
CA GLN A 53 -7.87 -11.02 -0.58
C GLN A 53 -9.40 -10.91 -0.60
N ALA A 54 -9.95 -9.77 -1.01
CA ALA A 54 -11.39 -9.61 -1.20
C ALA A 54 -11.92 -10.66 -2.20
N PHE A 55 -11.26 -10.79 -3.34
CA PHE A 55 -11.63 -11.76 -4.37
C PHE A 55 -11.59 -13.20 -3.85
N LEU A 56 -10.58 -13.56 -3.04
CA LEU A 56 -10.55 -14.86 -2.36
C LEU A 56 -11.80 -15.06 -1.48
N HIS A 57 -12.16 -14.09 -0.64
CA HIS A 57 -13.37 -14.20 0.19
C HIS A 57 -14.67 -14.22 -0.60
N PHE A 58 -14.71 -13.57 -1.77
CA PHE A 58 -15.82 -13.68 -2.70
C PHE A 58 -15.93 -15.10 -3.30
N LEU A 59 -14.82 -15.72 -3.69
CA LEU A 59 -14.81 -17.11 -4.16
C LEU A 59 -15.27 -18.08 -3.05
N LEU A 60 -14.84 -17.85 -1.81
CA LEU A 60 -15.29 -18.62 -0.65
C LEU A 60 -16.79 -18.45 -0.39
N LEU A 61 -17.33 -17.26 -0.62
CA LEU A 61 -18.76 -16.97 -0.50
C LEU A 61 -19.60 -17.80 -1.50
N ILE A 62 -19.13 -17.90 -2.74
CA ILE A 62 -19.75 -18.73 -3.80
C ILE A 62 -19.62 -20.24 -3.49
N GLY A 63 -18.66 -20.61 -2.64
CA GLY A 63 -18.43 -21.99 -2.21
C GLY A 63 -17.26 -22.68 -2.91
N ALA A 64 -16.30 -21.92 -3.44
CA ALA A 64 -15.07 -22.49 -3.98
C ALA A 64 -14.28 -23.23 -2.88
N PRO A 65 -13.59 -24.33 -3.21
CA PRO A 65 -12.83 -25.14 -2.24
C PRO A 65 -11.48 -24.51 -1.87
N LEU A 66 -11.46 -23.19 -1.66
CA LEU A 66 -10.25 -22.41 -1.33
C LEU A 66 -10.13 -22.14 0.18
N GLY A 67 -10.92 -22.84 1.00
CA GLY A 67 -10.93 -22.60 2.44
C GLY A 67 -9.60 -22.94 3.11
N GLN A 68 -8.73 -23.73 2.47
CA GLN A 68 -7.38 -24.04 2.94
C GLN A 68 -6.48 -22.80 3.09
N PHE A 69 -6.80 -21.70 2.40
CA PHE A 69 -6.05 -20.44 2.44
C PHE A 69 -6.44 -19.53 3.61
N VAL A 70 -7.50 -19.86 4.36
CA VAL A 70 -8.07 -19.03 5.42
C VAL A 70 -8.53 -19.86 6.62
N PHE A 71 -8.71 -19.23 7.78
CA PHE A 71 -9.23 -19.87 9.01
C PHE A 71 -8.46 -21.15 9.42
N GLY A 72 -7.13 -21.13 9.30
CA GLY A 72 -6.25 -22.24 9.66
C GLY A 72 -6.38 -23.47 8.75
N GLY A 73 -7.05 -23.34 7.61
CA GLY A 73 -7.30 -24.43 6.66
C GLY A 73 -8.20 -25.55 7.17
N VAL A 74 -9.00 -25.28 8.21
CA VAL A 74 -9.93 -26.25 8.84
C VAL A 74 -11.02 -26.72 7.85
N TYR A 75 -11.44 -25.84 6.93
CA TYR A 75 -12.51 -26.13 5.99
C TYR A 75 -11.96 -26.08 4.55
N THR A 76 -12.26 -27.10 3.75
CA THR A 76 -12.00 -27.05 2.30
C THR A 76 -13.07 -26.24 1.59
N VAL A 77 -14.33 -26.53 1.87
CA VAL A 77 -15.53 -25.77 1.43
C VAL A 77 -16.16 -25.11 2.64
N PHE A 78 -16.52 -23.83 2.54
CA PHE A 78 -17.10 -23.09 3.65
C PHE A 78 -18.55 -23.51 3.94
N PRO A 79 -18.90 -23.81 5.20
CA PRO A 79 -20.28 -24.13 5.59
C PRO A 79 -21.17 -22.89 5.46
N LEU A 80 -22.47 -23.11 5.24
CA LEU A 80 -23.47 -22.05 5.00
C LEU A 80 -23.48 -20.97 6.10
N TRP A 81 -23.28 -21.35 7.36
CA TRP A 81 -23.25 -20.43 8.51
C TRP A 81 -22.07 -19.47 8.51
N LEU A 82 -20.96 -19.80 7.83
CA LEU A 82 -19.78 -18.94 7.72
C LEU A 82 -19.82 -18.05 6.46
N LYS A 83 -20.81 -18.21 5.57
CA LYS A 83 -20.96 -17.36 4.38
C LYS A 83 -21.19 -15.88 4.71
N PRO A 84 -22.05 -15.50 5.69
CA PRO A 84 -22.19 -14.10 6.08
C PRO A 84 -20.88 -13.48 6.57
N VAL A 85 -20.02 -14.27 7.23
CA VAL A 85 -18.68 -13.84 7.67
C VAL A 85 -17.78 -13.56 6.47
N ASN A 86 -17.77 -14.45 5.46
CA ASN A 86 -17.01 -14.21 4.22
C ASN A 86 -17.52 -12.99 3.44
N LEU A 87 -18.82 -12.72 3.45
CA LEU A 87 -19.37 -11.50 2.87
C LEU A 87 -18.88 -10.25 3.62
N ALA A 88 -18.91 -10.27 4.95
CA ALA A 88 -18.38 -9.17 5.76
C ALA A 88 -16.88 -8.94 5.51
N LEU A 89 -16.09 -10.01 5.43
CA LEU A 89 -14.66 -9.93 5.13
C LEU A 89 -14.40 -9.43 3.70
N PHE A 90 -15.16 -9.88 2.71
CA PHE A 90 -15.10 -9.35 1.34
C PHE A 90 -15.30 -7.83 1.30
N LEU A 91 -16.34 -7.33 1.97
CA LEU A 91 -16.61 -5.90 2.04
C LEU A 91 -15.50 -5.15 2.79
N LEU A 92 -15.02 -5.69 3.90
CA LEU A 92 -13.94 -5.11 4.69
C LEU A 92 -12.63 -4.98 3.90
N TRP A 93 -12.21 -6.04 3.21
CA TRP A 93 -11.00 -6.03 2.39
C TRP A 93 -11.11 -5.11 1.18
N THR A 94 -12.29 -5.06 0.56
CA THR A 94 -12.58 -4.10 -0.51
C THR A 94 -12.46 -2.67 0.00
N PHE A 95 -13.01 -2.39 1.19
CA PHE A 95 -12.90 -1.08 1.83
C PHE A 95 -11.45 -0.69 2.14
N PHE A 96 -10.63 -1.62 2.61
CA PHE A 96 -9.20 -1.36 2.80
C PHE A 96 -8.49 -1.09 1.48
N GLY A 97 -8.70 -1.91 0.44
CA GLY A 97 -8.13 -1.65 -0.89
C GLY A 97 -8.50 -0.27 -1.43
N TYR A 98 -9.76 0.13 -1.30
CA TYR A 98 -10.24 1.45 -1.67
C TYR A 98 -9.57 2.57 -0.87
N SER A 99 -9.40 2.39 0.44
CA SER A 99 -8.71 3.35 1.32
C SER A 99 -7.26 3.57 0.90
N TYR A 100 -6.54 2.53 0.46
CA TYR A 100 -5.18 2.68 -0.07
C TYR A 100 -5.15 3.51 -1.35
N LEU A 101 -6.11 3.32 -2.28
CA LEU A 101 -6.18 4.10 -3.52
C LEU A 101 -6.43 5.59 -3.26
N LEU A 102 -7.29 5.91 -2.29
CA LEU A 102 -7.51 7.28 -1.83
C LEU A 102 -6.24 7.85 -1.19
N TYR A 103 -5.55 7.04 -0.36
CA TYR A 103 -4.36 7.51 0.37
C TYR A 103 -3.17 7.78 -0.54
N GLY A 104 -3.03 7.00 -1.61
CA GLY A 104 -1.99 7.23 -2.61
C GLY A 104 -2.28 8.37 -3.59
N GLY A 105 -3.43 9.04 -3.50
CA GLY A 105 -3.83 10.08 -4.45
C GLY A 105 -4.07 9.55 -5.88
N ILE A 106 -4.44 8.27 -6.02
CA ILE A 106 -4.87 7.68 -7.29
C ILE A 106 -6.33 8.05 -7.56
N LEU A 107 -7.16 7.96 -6.53
CA LEU A 107 -8.54 8.45 -6.53
C LEU A 107 -8.62 9.79 -5.79
N LYS A 108 -9.50 10.67 -6.26
CA LYS A 108 -9.77 11.93 -5.56
C LYS A 108 -10.49 11.63 -4.24
N SER A 109 -9.85 12.01 -3.14
CA SER A 109 -10.44 11.87 -1.81
C SER A 109 -11.28 13.10 -1.45
N SER A 110 -12.51 12.87 -1.00
CA SER A 110 -13.32 13.86 -0.29
C SER A 110 -13.05 13.82 1.23
N TRP A 111 -12.29 12.82 1.70
CA TRP A 111 -12.05 12.58 3.11
C TRP A 111 -10.83 13.35 3.59
N GLN A 112 -10.89 13.83 4.83
CA GLN A 112 -9.76 14.51 5.48
C GLN A 112 -8.53 13.58 5.52
N GLU A 113 -7.37 14.12 5.13
CA GLU A 113 -6.10 13.41 5.10
C GLU A 113 -5.74 12.77 6.45
N LYS A 114 -6.06 13.46 7.55
CA LYS A 114 -5.88 12.95 8.92
C LYS A 114 -6.69 11.68 9.19
N THR A 115 -7.93 11.62 8.70
CA THR A 115 -8.80 10.44 8.86
C THR A 115 -8.25 9.28 8.07
N LEU A 116 -7.83 9.52 6.83
CA LEU A 116 -7.28 8.49 5.96
C LEU A 116 -5.96 7.93 6.50
N THR A 117 -5.08 8.81 7.00
CA THR A 117 -3.84 8.42 7.67
C THR A 117 -4.11 7.52 8.88
N ARG A 118 -5.10 7.85 9.72
CA ARG A 118 -5.49 7.02 10.87
C ARG A 118 -6.01 5.65 10.43
N ILE A 119 -6.82 5.60 9.37
CA ILE A 119 -7.32 4.33 8.81
C ILE A 119 -6.15 3.45 8.37
N ILE A 120 -5.21 4.00 7.58
CA ILE A 120 -4.05 3.24 7.11
C ILE A 120 -3.17 2.80 8.28
N GLN A 121 -2.97 3.63 9.31
CA GLN A 121 -2.25 3.23 10.54
C GLN A 121 -2.93 2.04 11.24
N LEU A 122 -4.24 2.10 11.45
CA LEU A 122 -5.00 1.00 12.06
C LEU A 122 -4.90 -0.28 11.21
N VAL A 123 -5.04 -0.16 9.90
CA VAL A 123 -4.90 -1.29 8.96
C VAL A 123 -3.47 -1.86 8.99
N THR A 124 -2.45 -1.02 9.16
CA THR A 124 -1.05 -1.44 9.28
C THR A 124 -0.80 -2.24 10.56
N VAL A 125 -1.33 -1.78 11.69
CA VAL A 125 -1.26 -2.53 12.97
C VAL A 125 -1.98 -3.86 12.83
N PHE A 126 -3.17 -3.84 12.22
CA PHE A 126 -3.94 -5.04 11.93
C PHE A 126 -3.17 -6.02 11.03
N LEU A 127 -2.51 -5.56 9.98
CA LEU A 127 -1.63 -6.36 9.11
C LEU A 127 -0.47 -6.99 9.87
N GLY A 128 0.14 -6.25 10.81
CA GLY A 128 1.20 -6.78 11.66
C GLY A 128 0.71 -7.93 12.54
N LEU A 129 -0.46 -7.76 13.18
CA LEU A 129 -1.10 -8.82 13.94
C LEU A 129 -1.46 -10.02 13.06
N ALA A 130 -2.07 -9.79 11.89
CA ALA A 130 -2.43 -10.84 10.94
C ALA A 130 -1.20 -11.62 10.46
N THR A 131 -0.08 -10.94 10.22
CA THR A 131 1.19 -11.58 9.88
C THR A 131 1.66 -12.50 11.01
N CYS A 132 1.61 -12.04 12.26
CA CYS A 132 1.96 -12.88 13.41
C CYS A 132 1.06 -14.12 13.51
N PHE A 133 -0.25 -13.95 13.35
CA PHE A 133 -1.19 -15.09 13.37
C PHE A 133 -0.91 -16.08 12.22
N ASN A 134 -0.74 -15.59 10.99
CA ASN A 134 -0.50 -16.43 9.83
C ASN A 134 0.80 -17.24 9.96
N PHE A 135 1.89 -16.64 10.47
CA PHE A 135 3.17 -17.33 10.59
C PHE A 135 3.28 -18.23 11.83
N PHE A 136 2.79 -17.78 12.98
CA PHE A 136 3.05 -18.45 14.26
C PHE A 136 1.89 -19.30 14.76
N VAL A 137 0.65 -18.94 14.43
CA VAL A 137 -0.56 -19.60 14.98
C VAL A 137 -1.19 -20.54 13.95
N SER A 138 -1.08 -20.24 12.66
CA SER A 138 -1.68 -21.07 11.63
C SER A 138 -0.96 -22.41 11.45
N ASN A 139 -1.73 -23.50 11.48
CA ASN A 139 -1.26 -24.86 11.21
C ASN A 139 -1.36 -25.23 9.72
N SER A 140 -2.01 -24.41 8.89
CA SER A 140 -2.13 -24.66 7.44
C SER A 140 -0.88 -24.20 6.70
N PHE A 141 -0.33 -25.06 5.83
CA PHE A 141 0.80 -24.73 4.97
C PHE A 141 0.48 -23.54 4.05
N PHE A 142 -0.72 -23.52 3.47
CA PHE A 142 -1.13 -22.44 2.56
C PHE A 142 -1.28 -21.11 3.29
N GLU A 143 -1.87 -21.10 4.47
CA GLU A 143 -2.04 -19.87 5.23
C GLU A 143 -0.70 -19.34 5.75
N LYS A 144 0.20 -20.23 6.18
CA LYS A 144 1.51 -19.86 6.69
C LYS A 144 2.45 -19.29 5.61
N TYR A 145 2.50 -19.92 4.44
CA TYR A 145 3.46 -19.55 3.40
C TYR A 145 2.89 -18.69 2.28
N VAL A 146 1.61 -18.84 1.92
CA VAL A 146 0.99 -18.02 0.87
C VAL A 146 0.36 -16.78 1.48
N THR A 147 -0.66 -16.96 2.33
CA THR A 147 -1.37 -15.84 2.95
C THR A 147 -0.47 -15.06 3.90
N GLY A 148 0.41 -15.75 4.65
CA GLY A 148 1.40 -15.15 5.54
C GLY A 148 2.41 -14.27 4.81
N VAL A 149 2.97 -14.75 3.69
CA VAL A 149 3.89 -13.93 2.88
C VAL A 149 3.17 -12.74 2.24
N ILE A 150 1.96 -12.94 1.73
CA ILE A 150 1.15 -11.84 1.16
C ILE A 150 0.86 -10.77 2.21
N THR A 151 0.43 -11.17 3.41
CA THR A 151 0.13 -10.24 4.52
C THR A 151 1.39 -9.55 5.05
N PHE A 152 2.52 -10.24 5.12
CA PHE A 152 3.80 -9.62 5.47
C PHE A 152 4.28 -8.62 4.43
N LEU A 153 4.18 -8.94 3.14
CA LEU A 153 4.50 -8.00 2.06
C LEU A 153 3.59 -6.78 2.11
N ALA A 154 2.28 -6.99 2.29
CA ALA A 154 1.33 -5.89 2.45
C ALA A 154 1.65 -5.02 3.68
N PHE A 155 2.08 -5.63 4.79
CA PHE A 155 2.54 -4.92 5.98
C PHE A 155 3.77 -4.05 5.70
N LEU A 156 4.81 -4.61 5.08
CA LEU A 156 6.02 -3.87 4.73
C LEU A 156 5.73 -2.72 3.77
N ILE A 157 4.97 -2.97 2.71
CA ILE A 157 4.58 -1.93 1.74
C ILE A 157 3.80 -0.83 2.45
N SER A 158 2.91 -1.17 3.38
CA SER A 158 2.16 -0.18 4.14
C SER A 158 3.05 0.67 5.07
N LEU A 159 4.01 0.06 5.77
CA LEU A 159 5.01 0.79 6.55
C LEU A 159 5.83 1.75 5.67
N PHE A 160 6.30 1.28 4.52
CA PHE A 160 7.03 2.13 3.57
C PHE A 160 6.14 3.25 3.04
N LEU A 161 4.86 2.98 2.77
CA LEU A 161 3.92 3.99 2.31
C LEU A 161 3.72 5.10 3.35
N LEU A 162 3.46 4.73 4.61
CA LEU A 162 3.32 5.67 5.74
C LEU A 162 4.60 6.50 5.95
N TYR A 163 5.77 5.85 5.89
CA TYR A 163 7.06 6.53 6.02
C TYR A 163 7.28 7.54 4.89
N ASN A 164 7.02 7.16 3.64
CA ASN A 164 7.22 8.06 2.49
C ASN A 164 6.20 9.20 2.46
N HIS A 165 4.95 8.94 2.84
CA HIS A 165 3.89 9.95 2.87
C HIS A 165 4.16 11.04 3.93
N LYS A 166 4.69 10.67 5.10
CA LYS A 166 5.10 11.65 6.13
C LYS A 166 6.24 12.57 5.66
N ASN A 167 7.01 12.14 4.66
CA ASN A 167 8.17 12.85 4.13
C ASN A 167 7.87 13.59 2.80
N LEU A 168 6.60 13.71 2.43
CA LEU A 168 6.15 14.65 1.41
C LEU A 168 5.92 16.03 2.04
N PRO A 169 6.19 17.13 1.33
CA PRO A 169 5.69 18.44 1.74
C PRO A 169 4.16 18.39 1.83
N PRO A 170 3.53 19.07 2.81
CA PRO A 170 2.09 19.28 2.78
C PRO A 170 1.74 20.10 1.52
N ASP A 171 0.67 19.69 0.85
CA ASP A 171 0.08 20.40 -0.31
C ASP A 171 -0.42 21.81 0.08
#